data_AF-G8PAB4-F1
#
_entry.id   AF-G8PAB4-F1
#
_cell.length_a   1.000
_cell.length_b   1.000
_cell.length_c   1.000
_cell.angle_alpha   90.00
_cell.angle_beta   90.00
_cell.angle_gamma   90.00
#
_symmetry.space_group_name_H-M   'P 1'
#
loop_
_entity.id
_entity.type
_entity.pdbx_description
1 polymer ?
#
loop_
_entity_poly.entity_id
_entity_poly.type
_entity_poly.pdbx_seq_one_letter_code
_entity_poly.pdbx_strand_id
1 'polypeptide(L)' 'MNTRDELRQTYCEFFAIDPNKVRDDQVEAFFEKHSSTNFGALQNGYIEMAQLNRQITNDFSSCEAECEAHLLERF' A
#
# COMPACT_ATOMS: atom_id res chain seq x y z
N MET A 1 -8.79 8.80 15.57
CA MET A 1 -7.73 9.74 15.14
C MET A 1 -8.38 10.84 14.33
N ASN A 2 -7.76 12.02 14.22
CA ASN A 2 -8.26 13.08 13.34
C ASN A 2 -7.91 12.70 11.89
N THR A 3 -8.86 12.82 10.96
CA THR A 3 -8.69 12.47 9.54
C THR A 3 -7.51 13.20 8.89
N ARG A 4 -7.17 14.41 9.36
CA ARG A 4 -5.99 15.15 8.92
C ARG A 4 -4.66 14.47 9.28
N ASP A 5 -4.57 13.90 10.48
CA ASP A 5 -3.36 13.22 10.94
C ASP A 5 -3.11 11.94 10.14
N GLU A 6 -4.18 11.23 9.77
CA GLU A 6 -4.14 10.02 8.93
C GLU A 6 -3.66 10.32 7.50
N LEU A 7 -4.16 11.40 6.89
CA LEU A 7 -3.71 11.84 5.56
C LEU A 7 -2.24 12.25 5.57
N ARG A 8 -1.80 13.02 6.57
CA ARG A 8 -0.40 13.44 6.71
C ARG A 8 0.52 12.23 6.87
N GLN A 9 0.14 11.27 7.72
CA GLN A 9 0.91 10.05 7.93
C GLN A 9 1.05 9.24 6.64
N THR A 10 -0.06 9.03 5.93
CA THR A 10 -0.08 8.30 4.65
C THR A 10 0.79 8.96 3.58
N TYR A 11 0.72 10.30 3.47
CA TYR A 11 1.56 11.06 2.55
C TYR A 11 3.05 10.92 2.86
N CYS A 12 3.41 11.04 4.14
CA CYS A 12 4.79 10.93 4.60
C CYS A 12 5.36 9.53 4.41
N GLU A 13 4.56 8.49 4.64
CA GLU A 13 4.93 7.09 4.39
C GLU A 13 5.17 6.84 2.89
N PHE A 14 4.29 7.33 2.03
CA PHE A 14 4.38 7.12 0.59
C PHE A 14 5.63 7.77 -0.02
N PHE A 15 6.00 8.96 0.44
CA PHE A 15 7.14 9.72 -0.08
C PHE A 15 8.41 9.63 0.78
N ALA A 16 8.39 8.83 1.86
CA ALA A 16 9.46 8.71 2.84
C ALA A 16 9.94 10.07 3.39
N ILE A 17 8.99 10.96 3.70
CA ILE A 17 9.25 12.30 4.25
C ILE A 17 9.02 12.30 5.76
N ASP A 18 9.84 13.05 6.51
CA ASP A 18 9.61 13.30 7.93
C ASP A 18 8.30 14.10 8.14
N PRO A 19 7.34 13.60 8.94
CA PRO A 19 6.08 14.29 9.23
C PRO A 19 6.25 15.70 9.80
N ASN A 20 7.38 15.99 10.43
CA ASN A 20 7.68 17.32 11.00
C ASN A 20 8.18 18.33 9.95
N LYS A 21 8.47 17.86 8.72
CA LYS A 21 8.98 18.69 7.62
C LYS A 21 7.95 18.94 6.53
N VAL A 22 6.72 18.42 6.71
CA VAL A 22 5.62 18.54 5.75
C VAL A 22 4.62 19.56 6.27
N ARG A 23 4.20 20.49 5.40
CA ARG A 23 3.11 21.41 5.70
C ARG A 23 1.77 20.79 5.33
N ASP A 24 0.76 21.03 6.16
CA ASP A 24 -0.58 20.47 5.98
C ASP A 24 -1.23 20.87 4.63
N ASP A 25 -0.95 22.08 4.14
CA ASP A 25 -1.52 22.57 2.87
C ASP A 25 -0.98 21.83 1.64
N GLN A 26 0.25 21.29 1.72
CA GLN A 26 0.82 20.46 0.66
C GLN A 26 0.18 19.06 0.64
N VAL A 27 -0.14 18.53 1.82
CA VAL A 27 -0.84 17.25 1.98
C VAL A 27 -2.27 17.36 1.46
N GLU A 28 -3.00 18.40 1.86
CA GLU A 28 -4.37 18.63 1.39
C GLU A 28 -4.42 18.81 -0.12
N ALA A 29 -3.56 19.66 -0.70
CA ALA A 29 -3.51 19.85 -2.15
C ALA A 29 -3.17 18.56 -2.91
N PHE A 30 -2.31 17.70 -2.34
CA PHE A 30 -2.01 16.39 -2.92
C PHE A 30 -3.24 15.49 -2.95
N PHE A 31 -3.93 15.35 -1.82
CA PHE A 31 -5.10 14.48 -1.74
C PHE A 31 -6.30 15.05 -2.48
N GLU A 32 -6.54 16.35 -2.50
CA GLU A 32 -7.59 16.97 -3.33
C GLU A 32 -7.34 16.69 -4.83
N LYS A 33 -6.09 16.83 -5.28
CA LYS A 33 -5.73 16.55 -6.67
C LYS A 33 -5.91 15.06 -7.01
N HIS A 34 -5.49 14.14 -6.14
CA HIS A 34 -5.47 12.70 -6.45
C HIS A 34 -6.71 11.91 -6.03
N SER A 35 -7.53 12.44 -5.12
CA SER A 35 -8.84 11.91 -4.76
C SER A 35 -9.79 11.92 -5.96
N SER A 36 -9.59 12.86 -6.88
CA SER A 36 -10.39 12.99 -8.10
C SER A 36 -10.08 11.96 -9.20
N THR A 37 -8.94 11.23 -9.14
CA THR A 37 -8.51 10.48 -10.35
C THR A 37 -7.95 9.08 -10.14
N ASN A 38 -7.26 8.71 -9.04
CA ASN A 38 -6.54 7.42 -9.01
C ASN A 38 -6.67 6.59 -7.73
N PHE A 39 -6.77 7.19 -6.55
CA PHE A 39 -6.74 6.40 -5.30
C PHE A 39 -8.03 5.62 -5.05
N GLY A 40 -9.20 6.21 -5.30
CA GLY A 40 -10.49 5.52 -5.10
C GLY A 40 -10.66 4.32 -6.03
N ALA A 41 -10.29 4.46 -7.30
CA ALA A 41 -10.33 3.36 -8.27
C ALA A 41 -9.35 2.24 -7.90
N LEU A 42 -8.14 2.59 -7.46
CA LEU A 42 -7.15 1.61 -6.99
C LEU A 42 -7.63 0.86 -5.75
N GLN A 43 -8.16 1.58 -4.76
CA GLN A 43 -8.71 0.99 -3.54
C GLN A 43 -9.87 0.04 -3.85
N ASN A 44 -10.81 0.47 -4.69
CA ASN A 44 -11.95 -0.36 -5.09
C ASN A 44 -11.49 -1.61 -5.85
N GLY A 45 -10.53 -1.48 -6.77
CA GLY A 45 -9.95 -2.61 -7.49
C GLY A 45 -9.31 -3.63 -6.54
N TYR A 46 -8.58 -3.19 -5.51
CA TYR A 46 -8.02 -4.11 -4.51
C TYR A 46 -9.11 -4.81 -3.68
N ILE A 47 -10.20 -4.10 -3.34
CA ILE A 47 -11.34 -4.69 -2.61
C ILE A 47 -12.05 -5.74 -3.48
N GLU A 48 -12.37 -5.41 -4.73
CA GLU A 48 -13.03 -6.30 -5.69
C GLU A 48 -12.20 -7.57 -5.93
N MET A 49 -10.89 -7.43 -6.03
CA MET A 49 -9.97 -8.54 -6.32
C MET A 49 -9.48 -9.27 -5.07
N ALA A 50 -9.81 -8.81 -3.86
CA ALA A 50 -9.25 -9.33 -2.61
C ALA A 50 -9.44 -10.85 -2.44
N GLN A 51 -10.62 -11.36 -2.81
CA GLN A 51 -10.91 -12.79 -2.72
C GLN A 51 -10.08 -13.61 -3.70
N LEU A 52 -9.98 -13.17 -4.96
CA LEU A 52 -9.18 -13.86 -5.98
C LEU A 52 -7.70 -13.86 -5.59
N ASN A 53 -7.18 -12.68 -5.19
CA ASN A 53 -5.79 -12.54 -4.75
C ASN A 53 -5.48 -13.48 -3.59
N ARG A 54 -6.40 -13.60 -2.62
CA ARG A 54 -6.25 -14.54 -1.50
C ARG A 54 -6.21 -16.00 -1.95
N GLN A 55 -7.05 -16.40 -2.89
CA GLN A 55 -7.07 -17.78 -3.41
C GLN A 55 -5.75 -18.11 -4.12
N ILE A 56 -5.29 -17.23 -4.99
CA ILE A 56 -4.00 -17.39 -5.69
C ILE A 56 -2.86 -17.53 -4.67
N THR A 57 -2.78 -16.63 -3.67
CA THR A 57 -1.73 -16.73 -2.64
C THR A 57 -1.80 -18.06 -1.89
N ASN A 58 -2.99 -18.55 -1.56
CA ASN A 58 -3.13 -19.84 -0.89
C ASN A 58 -2.65 -21.00 -1.78
N ASP A 59 -3.05 -21.02 -3.04
CA ASP A 59 -2.76 -22.11 -3.98
C ASP A 59 -1.27 -22.23 -4.32
N PHE A 60 -0.52 -21.12 -4.26
CA PHE A 60 0.91 -21.09 -4.61
C PHE A 60 1.85 -20.94 -3.41
N SER A 61 1.33 -20.79 -2.19
CA SER A 61 2.13 -20.60 -0.97
C SER A 61 3.17 -21.72 -0.73
N SER A 62 2.84 -22.97 -1.07
CA SER A 62 3.78 -24.10 -0.94
C SER A 62 4.94 -24.01 -1.92
N CYS A 63 4.70 -23.51 -3.15
CA CYS A 63 5.74 -23.34 -4.16
C CYS A 63 6.76 -22.26 -3.75
N GLU A 64 6.30 -21.21 -3.07
CA GLU A 64 7.19 -20.18 -2.51
C GLU A 64 8.08 -20.77 -1.42
N ALA A 65 7.52 -21.55 -0.50
CA ALA A 65 8.27 -22.22 0.56
C ALA A 65 9.31 -23.22 0.03
N GLU A 66 8.96 -24.00 -1.00
CA GLU A 66 9.89 -24.92 -1.67
C GLU A 66 11.03 -24.18 -2.38
N CYS A 67 10.73 -23.07 -3.06
CA CYS A 67 11.76 -22.23 -3.67
C CYS A 67 12.71 -21.63 -2.62
N GLU A 68 12.18 -21.14 -1.50
CA GLU A 68 12.98 -20.60 -0.40
C GLU A 68 13.89 -21.67 0.21
N ALA A 69 13.36 -22.87 0.46
CA ALA A 69 14.15 -24.00 0.96
C ALA A 69 15.33 -24.34 0.02
N HIS A 70 15.07 -24.43 -1.29
CA HIS A 70 16.12 -24.70 -2.27
C HIS A 70 17.16 -23.57 -2.40
N LEU A 71 16.78 -22.32 -2.18
CA LEU A 71 17.72 -21.21 -2.13
C LEU A 71 18.62 -21.29 -0.90
N LEU A 72 18.06 -21.65 0.25
CA LEU A 72 18.81 -21.78 1.51
C LEU A 72 19.75 -23.00 1.52
N GLU A 73 19.38 -24.10 0.86
CA GLU A 73 20.25 -25.28 0.69
C GLU A 73 21.50 -25.02 -0.18
N ARG A 74 21.51 -23.91 -0.94
CA ARG A 74 22.65 -23.51 -1.78
C ARG A 74 23.72 -22.68 -1.06
N PHE A 75 23.48 -22.32 0.20
CA PHE A 75 24.42 -21.56 1.05
C PHE A 75 24.79 -22.36 2.30
#